data_AF-A0A2E1ZV09-F1
#
_entry.id   AF-A0A2E1ZV09-F1
#
_cell.length_a   1.000
_cell.length_b   1.000
_cell.length_c   1.000
_cell.angle_alpha   90.00
_cell.angle_beta   90.00
_cell.angle_gamma   90.00
#
_symmetry.space_group_name_H-M   'P 1'
#
loop_
_entity.id
_entity.type
_entity.pdbx_description
1 polymer ?
#
loop_
_entity_poly.entity_id
_entity_poly.type
_entity_poly.pdbx_seq_one_letter_code
_entity_poly.pdbx_strand_id
1 'polypeptide(L)'
;MKKNNIILSPILSEKSHGLSEQFNKYVFKVDKGANKLEIKKSIENRFNVKIVKVSTMNFKGKQKNMTIRSDGNVLRTTGNRSNWKKAIVTLDKDSKINFVEGEF
;
A
#
# COMPACT_ATOMS: atom_id res chain seq x y z
N MET A 1 -11.29 -9.66 -16.55
CA MET A 1 -11.85 -8.52 -15.78
C MET A 1 -10.74 -7.51 -15.54
N LYS A 2 -10.91 -6.23 -15.92
CA LYS A 2 -9.96 -5.16 -15.58
C LYS A 2 -9.95 -4.98 -14.06
N LYS A 3 -8.78 -5.10 -13.41
CA LYS A 3 -8.62 -4.69 -12.01
C LYS A 3 -8.58 -3.17 -11.97
N ASN A 4 -9.72 -2.52 -11.74
CA ASN A 4 -9.80 -1.06 -11.77
C ASN A 4 -9.03 -0.39 -10.62
N ASN A 5 -8.69 -1.09 -9.53
CA ASN A 5 -7.92 -0.55 -8.40
C ASN A 5 -6.77 -1.48 -8.00
N ILE A 6 -5.62 -1.37 -8.66
CA ILE A 6 -4.39 -2.09 -8.27
C ILE A 6 -3.66 -1.37 -7.12
N ILE A 7 -3.59 -0.04 -7.17
CA ILE A 7 -2.94 0.80 -6.15
C ILE A 7 -4.03 1.30 -5.21
N LEU A 8 -3.91 0.99 -3.91
CA LEU A 8 -4.90 1.37 -2.91
C LEU A 8 -4.51 2.65 -2.17
N SER A 9 -3.26 2.75 -1.72
CA SER A 9 -2.76 3.93 -1.01
C SER A 9 -1.22 3.91 -0.91
N PRO A 10 -0.54 5.05 -0.73
CA PRO A 10 0.85 5.07 -0.29
C PRO A 10 0.93 4.61 1.17
N ILE A 11 2.12 4.18 1.59
CA ILE A 11 2.40 3.87 2.99
C ILE A 11 3.36 4.92 3.52
N LEU A 12 2.86 5.77 4.42
CA LEU A 12 3.62 6.81 5.09
C LEU A 12 4.08 6.29 6.46
N SER A 13 5.38 6.12 6.62
CA SER A 13 6.04 5.67 7.84
C SER A 13 7.49 6.17 7.81
N GLU A 14 8.14 6.31 8.96
CA GLU A 14 9.57 6.69 9.03
C GLU A 14 10.45 5.80 8.13
N LYS A 15 10.17 4.49 8.12
CA LYS A 15 10.87 3.53 7.27
C LYS A 15 10.64 3.76 5.77
N SER A 16 9.43 4.14 5.36
CA SER A 16 9.17 4.39 3.94
C SER A 16 9.75 5.72 3.50
N HIS A 17 9.81 6.72 4.39
CA HIS A 17 10.51 7.96 4.15
C HIS A 17 12.02 7.72 3.97
N GLY A 18 12.68 7.00 4.88
CA GLY A 18 14.10 6.66 4.74
C GLY A 18 14.42 5.84 3.47
N LEU A 19 13.51 4.95 3.05
CA LEU A 19 13.64 4.24 1.76
C LEU A 19 13.55 5.17 0.55
N SER A 20 12.68 6.18 0.61
CA SER A 20 12.52 7.17 -0.44
C SER A 20 13.77 8.03 -0.57
N GLU A 21 14.29 8.54 0.54
CA GLU A 21 15.45 9.44 0.54
C GLU A 21 16.75 8.75 0.15
N GLN A 22 17.01 7.56 0.70
CA GLN A 22 18.30 6.89 0.50
C GLN A 22 18.37 6.07 -0.80
N PHE A 23 17.24 5.53 -1.25
CA PHE A 23 17.23 4.51 -2.31
C PHE A 23 16.22 4.77 -3.43
N ASN A 24 15.54 5.92 -3.44
CA ASN A 24 14.46 6.23 -4.37
C ASN A 24 13.39 5.12 -4.43
N LYS A 25 13.07 4.56 -3.25
CA LYS A 25 12.13 3.45 -3.07
C LYS A 25 10.85 3.94 -2.43
N TYR A 26 9.74 3.67 -3.11
CA TYR A 26 8.41 4.06 -2.69
C TYR A 26 7.58 2.86 -2.29
N VAL A 27 6.74 3.04 -1.27
CA VAL A 27 5.98 1.95 -0.67
C VAL A 27 4.49 2.18 -0.83
N PHE A 28 3.80 1.22 -1.44
CA PHE A 28 2.37 1.26 -1.70
C PHE A 28 1.66 0.07 -1.07
N LYS A 29 0.43 0.30 -0.62
CA LYS A 29 -0.57 -0.72 -0.38
C LYS A 29 -1.26 -1.01 -1.71
N VAL A 30 -1.26 -2.28 -2.11
CA VAL A 30 -1.80 -2.73 -3.38
C VAL A 30 -2.81 -3.86 -3.18
N ASP A 31 -3.61 -4.12 -4.20
CA ASP A 31 -4.55 -5.23 -4.20
C ASP A 31 -3.82 -6.58 -3.99
N LYS A 32 -4.44 -7.46 -3.19
CA LYS A 32 -3.84 -8.75 -2.82
C LYS A 32 -3.75 -9.69 -4.02
N GLY A 33 -4.63 -9.56 -5.02
CA GLY A 33 -4.60 -10.30 -6.26
C GLY A 33 -3.64 -9.75 -7.31
N ALA A 34 -3.05 -8.56 -7.13
CA ALA A 34 -2.23 -7.91 -8.17
C ALA A 34 -0.87 -8.58 -8.40
N ASN A 35 -0.49 -8.76 -9.66
CA ASN A 35 0.85 -9.25 -10.06
C ASN A 35 1.86 -8.08 -10.14
N LYS A 36 3.16 -8.36 -10.05
CA LYS A 36 4.24 -7.35 -10.15
C LYS A 36 4.20 -6.58 -11.46
N LEU A 37 3.89 -7.24 -12.57
CA LEU A 37 3.78 -6.60 -13.89
C LEU A 37 2.59 -5.63 -13.95
N GLU A 38 1.46 -5.99 -13.32
CA GLU A 38 0.28 -5.14 -13.24
C GLU A 38 0.56 -3.91 -12.36
N ILE A 39 1.21 -4.11 -11.20
CA ILE A 39 1.61 -3.03 -10.29
C ILE A 39 2.57 -2.07 -10.99
N LYS A 40 3.57 -2.60 -11.72
CA LYS A 40 4.51 -1.80 -12.49
C LYS A 40 3.78 -0.88 -13.48
N LYS A 41 3.00 -1.47 -14.40
CA LYS A 41 2.24 -0.72 -15.41
C LYS A 41 1.29 0.30 -14.78
N SER A 42 0.60 -0.06 -13.70
CA SER A 42 -0.34 0.84 -13.04
C SER A 42 0.33 2.06 -12.42
N ILE A 43 1.54 1.91 -11.85
CA ILE A 43 2.27 3.02 -11.22
C ILE A 43 2.96 3.87 -12.29
N GLU A 44 3.57 3.25 -13.31
CA GLU A 44 4.15 3.98 -14.45
C GLU A 44 3.09 4.85 -15.14
N ASN A 45 1.89 4.30 -15.39
CA ASN A 45 0.81 5.06 -16.03
C ASN A 45 0.21 6.15 -15.13
N ARG A 46 0.10 5.90 -13.81
CA ARG A 46 -0.53 6.87 -12.89
C ARG A 46 0.37 8.06 -12.59
N PHE A 47 1.67 7.84 -12.43
CA PHE A 47 2.62 8.87 -12.02
C PHE A 47 3.57 9.31 -13.14
N ASN A 48 3.44 8.74 -14.34
CA ASN A 48 4.32 8.99 -15.48
C ASN A 48 5.82 8.85 -15.14
N VAL A 49 6.16 7.82 -14.36
CA VAL A 49 7.51 7.53 -13.89
C VAL A 49 8.05 6.23 -14.49
N LYS A 50 9.36 6.05 -14.45
CA LYS A 50 10.02 4.82 -14.88
C LYS A 50 10.39 3.93 -13.70
N ILE A 51 9.96 2.66 -13.72
CA ILE A 51 10.21 1.71 -12.63
C ILE A 51 11.31 0.71 -13.00
N VAL A 52 12.36 0.67 -12.18
CA VAL A 52 13.46 -0.29 -12.30
C VAL A 52 13.06 -1.65 -11.73
N LYS A 53 12.46 -1.66 -10.53
CA LYS A 53 12.16 -2.91 -9.82
C LYS A 53 10.92 -2.82 -8.96
N VAL A 54 10.15 -3.91 -8.90
CA VAL A 54 9.01 -4.08 -7.99
C VAL A 54 9.22 -5.30 -7.10
N SER A 55 9.15 -5.09 -5.79
CA SER A 55 9.17 -6.12 -4.76
C SER A 55 7.84 -6.13 -4.02
N THR A 56 7.26 -7.30 -3.79
CA THR A 56 5.93 -7.43 -3.17
C THR A 56 5.98 -8.36 -1.96
N MET A 57 5.18 -8.06 -0.94
CA MET A 57 5.05 -8.88 0.26
C MET A 57 3.57 -8.93 0.71
N ASN A 58 3.09 -10.11 1.10
CA ASN A 58 1.74 -10.29 1.62
C ASN A 58 1.74 -10.14 3.14
N PHE A 59 0.82 -9.32 3.66
CA PHE A 59 0.63 -9.08 5.08
C PHE A 59 -0.71 -9.64 5.54
N LYS A 60 -0.67 -10.45 6.59
CA LYS A 60 -1.89 -10.87 7.30
C LYS A 60 -2.41 -9.70 8.12
N GLY A 61 -3.73 -9.50 8.09
CA GLY A 61 -4.36 -8.49 8.92
C GLY A 61 -4.25 -8.85 10.40
N LYS A 62 -4.04 -7.85 11.25
CA LYS A 62 -3.93 -8.06 12.70
C LYS A 62 -5.30 -8.41 13.29
N GLN A 63 -5.33 -9.36 14.22
CA GLN A 63 -6.48 -9.61 15.08
C GLN A 63 -6.72 -8.39 15.97
N LYS A 64 -7.99 -8.03 16.15
CA LYS A 64 -8.46 -6.90 16.93
C LYS A 64 -9.66 -7.34 17.75
N ASN A 65 -9.58 -7.06 19.03
CA ASN A 65 -10.69 -7.23 19.96
C ASN A 65 -11.35 -5.88 20.12
N MET A 66 -12.68 -5.86 20.07
CA MET A 66 -13.48 -4.66 20.22
C MET A 66 -14.56 -4.91 21.26
N THR A 67 -14.68 -3.97 22.19
CA THR A 67 -15.75 -3.97 23.17
C THR A 67 -16.73 -2.86 22.79
N ILE A 68 -17.98 -3.23 22.52
CA ILE A 68 -19.07 -2.30 22.23
C ILE A 68 -19.97 -2.26 23.47
N ARG A 69 -20.46 -1.07 23.82
CA ARG A 69 -21.52 -0.90 24.83
C ARG A 69 -22.79 -0.44 24.12
N SER A 70 -23.90 -1.13 24.35
CA SER A 70 -25.24 -0.76 23.83
C SER A 70 -26.27 -1.10 24.89
N ASP A 71 -27.21 -0.18 25.18
CA ASP A 71 -28.29 -0.37 26.16
C ASP A 71 -27.86 -0.99 27.50
N GLY A 72 -26.78 -0.47 28.09
CA GLY A 72 -26.24 -0.96 29.37
C GLY A 72 -25.49 -2.30 29.33
N ASN A 73 -25.50 -3.01 28.19
CA ASN A 73 -24.81 -4.30 28.03
C ASN A 73 -23.43 -4.14 27.40
N VAL A 74 -22.48 -4.96 27.85
CA VAL A 74 -21.10 -5.01 27.34
C VAL A 74 -20.93 -6.19 26.38
N LEU A 75 -20.77 -5.91 25.10
CA LEU A 75 -20.53 -6.92 24.06
C LEU A 75 -19.04 -6.95 23.70
N ARG A 76 -18.39 -8.10 23.86
CA ARG A 76 -17.00 -8.32 23.48
C ARG A 76 -16.96 -9.11 22.19
N THR A 77 -16.43 -8.50 21.13
CA THR A 77 -16.29 -9.11 19.80
C THR A 77 -14.82 -9.22 19.43
N THR A 78 -14.47 -10.27 18.71
CA THR A 78 -13.13 -10.44 18.13
C THR A 78 -13.24 -10.52 16.61
N GLY A 79 -12.30 -9.89 15.91
CA GLY A 79 -12.27 -9.90 14.45
C GLY A 79 -10.87 -9.59 13.91
N ASN A 80 -10.66 -9.79 12.61
CA ASN A 80 -9.38 -9.52 11.97
C ASN A 80 -9.50 -8.35 11.01
N ARG A 81 -8.45 -7.52 10.95
CA ARG A 81 -8.33 -6.56 9.85
C ARG A 81 -8.16 -7.30 8.52
N SER A 82 -8.52 -6.64 7.42
CA SER A 82 -8.33 -7.21 6.09
C SER A 82 -6.85 -7.47 5.79
N ASN A 83 -6.58 -8.61 5.15
CA ASN A 83 -5.28 -8.92 4.58
C ASN A 83 -4.94 -7.91 3.48
N TRP A 84 -3.66 -7.62 3.28
CA TRP A 84 -3.23 -6.66 2.28
C TRP A 84 -1.87 -7.04 1.70
N LYS A 85 -1.52 -6.44 0.56
CA LYS A 85 -0.22 -6.62 -0.08
C LYS A 85 0.53 -5.29 -0.08
N LYS A 86 1.82 -5.35 0.25
CA LYS A 86 2.75 -4.23 0.17
C LYS A 86 3.54 -4.36 -1.12
N ALA A 87 3.67 -3.28 -1.87
CA ALA A 87 4.61 -3.16 -2.97
C ALA A 87 5.68 -2.13 -2.60
N ILE A 88 6.94 -2.49 -2.79
CA ILE A 88 8.09 -1.59 -2.73
C ILE A 88 8.58 -1.44 -4.16
N VAL A 89 8.59 -0.20 -4.63
CA VAL A 89 8.86 0.16 -6.01
C VAL A 89 10.13 0.99 -6.04
N THR A 90 11.10 0.57 -6.85
CA THR A 90 12.35 1.31 -7.07
C THR A 90 12.20 2.08 -8.37
N LEU A 91 12.27 3.40 -8.29
CA LEU A 91 12.23 4.27 -9.46
C LEU A 91 13.62 4.44 -10.05
N ASP A 92 13.64 4.91 -11.30
CA ASP A 92 14.86 5.39 -11.92
C ASP A 92 15.36 6.68 -11.25
N LYS A 93 16.65 7.01 -11.42
CA LYS A 93 17.28 8.15 -10.72
C LYS A 93 16.62 9.50 -11.02
N ASP A 94 16.08 9.64 -12.23
CA ASP A 94 15.49 10.89 -12.71
C ASP A 94 14.00 11.02 -12.36
N SER A 95 13.38 9.95 -11.85
CA SER A 95 11.95 9.93 -11.50
C SER A 95 11.76 10.11 -9.99
N LYS A 96 10.87 11.02 -9.59
CA LYS A 96 10.48 11.23 -8.20
C LYS A 96 8.96 11.32 -8.09
N ILE A 97 8.41 10.72 -7.04
CA ILE A 97 6.98 10.82 -6.72
C ILE A 97 6.82 11.74 -5.50
N ASN A 98 5.98 12.76 -5.64
CA ASN A 98 5.58 13.65 -4.55
C ASN A 98 4.18 13.25 -4.07
N PHE A 99 4.05 12.93 -2.79
CA PHE A 99 2.79 12.45 -2.20
C PHE A 99 1.93 13.56 -1.56
N VAL A 100 2.36 14.81 -1.65
CA VAL A 100 1.80 15.94 -0.89
C VAL A 100 0.45 16.42 -1.44
N GLU A 101 0.14 16.14 -2.71
CA GLU A 101 -0.99 16.76 -3.42
C GLU A 101 -2.31 15.97 -3.37
N GLY A 102 -2.45 14.97 -2.50
CA GLY A 102 -3.74 14.30 -2.30
C GLY A 102 -4.24 13.46 -3.49
N GLU A 103 -3.36 13.09 -4.42
CA GLU A 103 -3.69 12.30 -5.61
C GLU A 103 -3.93 10.79 -5.33
N PHE A 104 -4.71 10.44 -4.31
CA PHE A 104 -4.96 9.04 -3.92
C PHE A 104 -6.39 8.58 -4.12
#